data_AF-A0A447UIV8-F1
#
_entry.id   AF-A0A447UIV8-F1
#
_cell.length_a   1.000
_cell.length_b   1.000
_cell.length_c   1.000
_cell.angle_alpha   90.00
_cell.angle_beta   90.00
_cell.angle_gamma   90.00
#
_symmetry.space_group_name_H-M   'P 1'
#
loop_
_entity.id
_entity.type
_entity.pdbx_description
1 polymer ?
#
loop_
_entity_poly.entity_id
_entity_poly.type
_entity_poly.pdbx_seq_one_letter_code
_entity_poly.pdbx_strand_id
1 'polypeptide(L)'
;MARNIGEHRGLVMTLSRSAGAHTDAVLRIDLGGLTSPGAKEAEIAPRLLLDEKPLPLNAGQWRITPWHLMTDDTATIAAFLQTIQEAQAITLKKGKQTISLVGLKAALLFIDAQQKRVGSETAWIDKGNDPPLSVPPAPALKGVAIVNPTPTPLSYDERNDLLDYGNWRMNSIHCSLDPMRREVRVAALTDDKALLMTGCEAGSL
;
A
#
# COMPACT_ATOMS: atom_id res chain seq x y z
N MET A 1 8.06 -3.91 2.41
CA MET A 1 6.78 -3.25 2.72
C MET A 1 6.86 -2.71 4.15
N ALA A 2 7.07 -1.41 4.31
CA ALA A 2 6.91 -0.78 5.63
C ALA A 2 5.43 -0.42 5.78
N ARG A 3 4.70 -1.15 6.64
CA ARG A 3 3.34 -0.75 7.01
C ARG A 3 3.47 0.38 8.02
N ASN A 4 3.01 1.56 7.64
CA ASN A 4 3.02 2.74 8.49
C ASN A 4 1.85 2.63 9.50
N ILE A 5 2.08 1.87 10.57
CA ILE A 5 1.15 1.64 11.70
C ILE A 5 1.32 2.69 12.82
N GLY A 6 1.92 3.84 12.52
CA GLY A 6 1.85 4.97 13.44
C GLY A 6 0.39 5.35 13.69
N GLU A 7 0.08 5.79 14.90
CA GLU A 7 -1.19 6.40 15.28
C GLU A 7 -1.47 7.71 14.50
N HIS A 8 -1.32 7.71 13.17
CA HIS A 8 -1.87 8.75 12.31
C HIS A 8 -3.33 8.75 12.66
N ARG A 9 -3.78 9.77 13.39
CA ARG A 9 -5.10 9.83 14.03
C ARG A 9 -6.26 9.89 13.03
N GLY A 10 -6.09 9.29 11.86
CA GLY A 10 -6.93 9.19 10.70
C GLY A 10 -6.25 9.75 9.45
N LEU A 11 -5.38 10.76 9.56
CA LEU A 11 -4.95 11.54 8.38
C LEU A 11 -3.56 11.16 7.89
N VAL A 12 -3.45 10.77 6.62
CA VAL A 12 -2.21 10.28 5.99
C VAL A 12 -1.98 11.01 4.68
N MET A 13 -0.77 11.51 4.45
CA MET A 13 -0.34 12.01 3.14
C MET A 13 0.58 10.98 2.47
N THR A 14 0.33 10.67 1.21
CA THR A 14 1.20 9.83 0.38
C THR A 14 1.62 10.62 -0.86
N LEU A 15 2.92 10.69 -1.09
CA LEU A 15 3.53 11.25 -2.29
C LEU A 15 4.34 10.15 -2.97
N SER A 16 4.13 9.97 -4.27
CA SER A 16 4.91 9.03 -5.09
C SER A 16 5.30 9.69 -6.41
N ARG A 17 6.46 9.32 -6.95
CA ARG A 17 6.97 9.79 -8.24
C ARG A 17 7.59 8.63 -9.01
N SER A 18 7.45 8.62 -10.33
CA SER A 18 8.15 7.68 -11.20
C SER A 18 9.68 7.87 -11.14
N ALA A 19 10.40 6.79 -11.46
CA ALA A 19 11.84 6.87 -11.73
C ALA A 19 12.07 7.31 -13.19
N GLY A 20 13.24 7.87 -13.50
CA GLY A 20 13.55 8.35 -14.84
C GLY A 20 13.25 9.82 -15.07
N ALA A 21 13.47 10.30 -16.29
CA ALA A 21 13.25 11.70 -16.69
C ALA A 21 11.77 12.15 -16.62
N HIS A 22 10.83 11.20 -16.65
CA HIS A 22 9.41 11.49 -16.51
C HIS A 22 9.10 12.14 -15.16
N THR A 23 8.04 12.94 -15.13
CA THR A 23 7.65 13.70 -13.93
C THR A 23 6.37 13.20 -13.29
N ASP A 24 5.86 12.05 -13.73
CA ASP A 24 4.62 11.48 -13.22
C ASP A 24 4.70 11.33 -11.70
N ALA A 25 3.77 11.99 -11.04
CA ALA A 25 3.68 11.99 -9.59
C ALA A 25 2.21 11.87 -9.19
N VAL A 26 2.00 11.32 -8.02
CA VAL A 26 0.67 11.24 -7.40
C VAL A 26 0.83 11.72 -5.97
N LEU A 27 -0.04 12.65 -5.59
CA LEU A 27 -0.21 13.11 -4.24
C LEU A 27 -1.62 12.76 -3.77
N ARG A 28 -1.71 12.21 -2.57
CA ARG A 28 -3.00 11.97 -1.90
C ARG A 28 -2.92 12.32 -0.42
N ILE A 29 -4.03 12.81 0.11
CA ILE A 29 -4.29 12.96 1.54
C ILE A 29 -5.57 12.16 1.83
N ASP A 30 -5.43 11.15 2.68
CA ASP A 30 -6.48 10.21 3.04
C ASP A 30 -6.86 10.38 4.51
N LEU A 31 -8.16 10.43 4.79
CA LEU A 31 -8.73 10.33 6.12
C LEU A 31 -9.23 8.89 6.35
N GLY A 32 -8.38 8.06 6.95
CA GLY A 32 -8.68 6.75 7.48
C GLY A 32 -9.38 6.78 8.84
N GLY A 33 -9.96 5.63 9.19
CA GLY A 33 -10.71 5.38 10.42
C GLY A 33 -11.56 4.12 10.27
N LEU A 34 -11.85 3.43 11.38
CA LEU A 34 -12.64 2.19 11.36
C LEU A 34 -14.14 2.43 11.18
N THR A 35 -14.60 3.67 11.34
CA THR A 35 -16.01 4.05 11.25
C THR A 35 -16.34 4.53 9.85
N SER A 36 -17.29 3.88 9.18
CA SER A 36 -17.86 4.39 7.93
C SER A 36 -18.51 5.75 8.18
N PRO A 37 -18.14 6.80 7.42
CA PRO A 37 -18.72 8.13 7.60
C PRO A 37 -20.21 8.14 7.24
N GLY A 38 -20.95 9.08 7.82
CA GLY A 38 -22.34 9.30 7.46
C GLY A 38 -22.46 9.86 6.03
N ALA A 39 -23.51 9.49 5.29
CA ALA A 39 -23.73 9.86 3.89
C ALA A 39 -23.82 11.38 3.60
N LYS A 40 -23.64 12.25 4.60
CA LYS A 40 -23.72 13.72 4.51
C LYS A 40 -22.41 14.42 4.91
N GLU A 41 -21.32 13.67 5.08
CA GLU A 41 -20.01 14.26 5.40
C GLU A 41 -19.60 15.23 4.28
N ALA A 42 -19.26 16.47 4.64
CA ALA A 42 -18.75 17.44 3.67
C ALA A 42 -17.36 17.04 3.15
N GLU A 43 -17.03 17.49 1.95
CA GLU A 43 -15.70 17.30 1.34
C GLU A 43 -14.55 17.61 2.31
N ILE A 44 -13.45 16.87 2.19
CA ILE A 44 -12.33 16.99 3.13
C ILE A 44 -11.58 18.31 2.97
N ALA A 45 -11.44 18.80 1.73
CA ALA A 45 -10.65 19.98 1.38
C ALA A 45 -10.93 21.22 2.26
N PRO A 46 -12.18 21.72 2.39
CA PRO A 46 -12.48 22.90 3.21
C PRO A 46 -12.27 22.69 4.72
N ARG A 47 -11.98 21.46 5.15
CA ARG A 47 -11.75 21.08 6.55
C ARG A 47 -10.27 20.91 6.87
N LEU A 48 -9.40 20.87 5.86
CA LEU A 48 -7.97 20.78 6.06
C LEU A 48 -7.41 22.17 6.37
N LEU A 49 -6.52 22.21 7.36
CA LEU A 49 -5.81 23.41 7.77
C LEU A 49 -4.31 23.20 7.56
N LEU A 50 -3.61 24.22 7.07
CA LEU A 50 -2.15 24.34 7.06
C LEU A 50 -1.76 25.34 8.14
N ASP A 51 -1.07 24.89 9.18
CA ASP A 51 -0.68 25.74 10.32
C ASP A 51 -1.87 26.59 10.85
N GLU A 52 -2.99 25.91 11.14
CA GLU A 52 -4.26 26.47 11.64
C GLU A 52 -5.02 27.41 10.68
N LYS A 53 -4.53 27.62 9.46
CA LYS A 53 -5.22 28.39 8.40
C LYS A 53 -5.80 27.45 7.35
N PRO A 54 -6.83 27.85 6.57
CA PRO A 54 -7.33 27.00 5.49
C PRO A 54 -6.20 26.52 4.57
N LEU A 55 -6.13 25.21 4.28
CA LEU A 55 -5.14 24.65 3.37
C LEU A 55 -5.36 25.25 1.97
N PRO A 56 -4.41 26.02 1.42
CA PRO A 56 -4.56 26.57 0.08
C PRO A 56 -4.46 25.45 -0.95
N LEU A 57 -5.57 25.18 -1.63
CA LEU A 57 -5.58 24.39 -2.85
C LEU A 57 -5.62 25.39 -4.01
N ASN A 58 -4.48 25.56 -4.68
CA ASN A 58 -4.42 26.34 -5.91
C ASN A 58 -5.43 25.78 -6.93
N ALA A 59 -5.81 26.57 -7.94
CA ALA A 59 -6.79 26.20 -8.99
C ALA A 59 -6.29 25.08 -9.94
N GLY A 60 -5.87 23.97 -9.37
CA GLY A 60 -5.34 22.77 -10.00
C GLY A 60 -6.35 21.64 -10.02
N GLN A 61 -5.97 20.55 -10.68
CA GLN A 61 -6.84 19.39 -10.88
C GLN A 61 -6.88 18.51 -9.62
N TRP A 62 -7.75 18.87 -8.69
CA TRP A 62 -8.00 18.09 -7.48
C TRP A 62 -9.24 17.21 -7.63
N ARG A 63 -9.08 15.94 -7.28
CA ARG A 63 -10.19 15.02 -7.00
C ARG A 63 -10.44 15.04 -5.50
N ILE A 64 -11.65 15.41 -5.11
CA ILE A 64 -12.01 15.66 -3.72
C ILE A 64 -13.22 14.80 -3.35
N THR A 65 -13.15 14.13 -2.21
CA THR A 65 -14.26 13.46 -1.55
C THR A 65 -14.23 13.84 -0.05
N PRO A 66 -15.20 13.39 0.76
CA PRO A 66 -15.16 13.65 2.21
C PRO A 66 -13.99 13.01 2.96
N TRP A 67 -13.25 12.07 2.34
CA TRP A 67 -12.14 11.33 2.94
C TRP A 67 -10.86 11.33 2.09
N HIS A 68 -10.90 11.88 0.89
CA HIS A 68 -9.82 11.78 -0.07
C HIS A 68 -9.60 13.11 -0.78
N LEU A 69 -8.35 13.55 -0.82
CA LEU A 69 -7.89 14.65 -1.66
C LEU A 69 -6.73 14.11 -2.49
N MET A 70 -6.84 14.14 -3.81
CA MET A 70 -5.82 13.58 -4.70
C MET A 70 -5.62 14.40 -5.96
N THR A 71 -4.38 14.40 -6.44
CA THR A 71 -4.02 14.89 -7.77
C THR A 71 -2.87 14.07 -8.33
N ASP A 72 -2.85 13.91 -9.64
CA ASP A 72 -1.78 13.36 -10.46
C ASP A 72 -1.25 14.39 -11.47
N ASP A 73 -1.69 15.66 -11.36
CA ASP A 73 -1.16 16.76 -12.15
C ASP A 73 0.15 17.28 -11.55
N THR A 74 1.25 17.11 -12.29
CA THR A 74 2.59 17.46 -11.84
C THR A 74 2.73 18.94 -11.44
N ALA A 75 2.09 19.85 -12.17
CA ALA A 75 2.17 21.28 -11.88
C ALA A 75 1.45 21.62 -10.55
N THR A 76 0.26 21.06 -10.35
CA THR A 76 -0.50 21.18 -9.09
C THR A 76 0.28 20.60 -7.91
N ILE A 77 0.90 19.42 -8.08
CA ILE A 77 1.75 18.80 -7.04
C ILE A 77 2.93 19.71 -6.70
N ALA A 78 3.66 20.21 -7.71
CA ALA A 78 4.83 21.07 -7.47
C ALA A 78 4.44 22.36 -6.72
N ALA A 79 3.35 23.01 -7.12
CA ALA A 79 2.85 24.22 -6.45
C ALA A 79 2.37 23.94 -5.02
N PHE A 80 1.75 22.78 -4.80
CA PHE A 80 1.34 22.36 -3.46
C PHE A 80 2.53 22.09 -2.55
N LEU A 81 3.51 21.31 -3.01
CA LEU A 81 4.75 21.04 -2.26
C LEU A 81 5.51 22.33 -1.94
N GLN A 82 5.57 23.26 -2.89
CA GLN A 82 6.20 24.57 -2.65
C GLN A 82 5.53 25.34 -1.51
N THR A 83 4.21 25.18 -1.37
CA THR A 83 3.40 25.84 -0.35
C THR A 83 3.59 25.21 1.03
N ILE A 84 3.71 23.88 1.10
CA ILE A 84 3.72 23.14 2.37
C ILE A 84 5.14 22.80 2.88
N GLN A 85 6.19 22.95 2.07
CA GLN A 85 7.55 22.51 2.42
C GLN A 85 8.14 23.19 3.67
N GLU A 86 7.72 24.41 4.00
CA GLU A 86 8.16 25.17 5.19
C GLU A 86 7.12 25.19 6.31
N ALA A 87 5.95 24.57 6.10
CA ALA A 87 4.88 24.54 7.09
C ALA A 87 5.17 23.50 8.18
N GLN A 88 4.43 23.57 9.30
CA GLN A 88 4.63 22.66 10.43
C GLN A 88 3.69 21.46 10.39
N ALA A 89 2.42 21.67 10.04
CA ALA A 89 1.44 20.60 10.03
C ALA A 89 0.26 20.85 9.09
N ILE A 90 -0.33 19.74 8.61
CA ILE A 90 -1.70 19.72 8.09
C ILE A 90 -2.62 19.10 9.14
N THR A 91 -3.69 19.78 9.53
CA THR A 91 -4.63 19.31 10.54
C THR A 91 -6.06 19.25 9.99
N LEU A 92 -6.92 18.45 10.64
CA LEU A 92 -8.36 18.47 10.36
C LEU A 92 -9.05 19.42 11.33
N LYS A 93 -9.83 20.37 10.80
CA LYS A 93 -10.63 21.32 11.57
C LYS A 93 -11.53 20.58 12.56
N LYS A 94 -11.47 20.98 13.85
CA LYS A 94 -12.21 20.35 14.97
C LYS A 94 -11.91 18.85 15.16
N GLY A 95 -10.83 18.33 14.58
CA GLY A 95 -10.35 16.96 14.73
C GLY A 95 -9.07 16.86 15.55
N LYS A 96 -8.65 15.63 15.85
CA LYS A 96 -7.32 15.35 16.44
C LYS A 96 -6.29 14.92 15.40
N GLN A 97 -6.73 14.71 14.17
CA GLN A 97 -5.97 14.32 12.99
C GLN A 97 -4.88 15.34 12.68
N THR A 98 -3.65 14.87 12.48
CA THR A 98 -2.51 15.72 12.13
C THR A 98 -1.52 14.95 11.24
N ILE A 99 -0.97 15.65 10.26
CA ILE A 99 0.21 15.26 9.50
C ILE A 99 1.30 16.25 9.90
N SER A 100 2.39 15.77 10.51
CA SER A 100 3.57 16.61 10.72
C SER A 100 4.28 16.83 9.38
N LEU A 101 4.64 18.07 9.10
CA LEU A 101 5.43 18.48 7.94
C LEU A 101 6.87 18.82 8.31
N VAL A 102 7.24 18.67 9.59
CA VAL A 102 8.62 18.89 10.05
C VAL A 102 9.55 17.91 9.33
N GLY A 103 10.52 18.45 8.61
CA GLY A 103 11.45 17.67 7.79
C GLY A 103 10.94 17.33 6.39
N LEU A 104 9.75 17.79 5.97
CA LEU A 104 9.23 17.57 4.62
C LEU A 104 10.21 18.07 3.56
N LYS A 105 10.69 19.32 3.68
CA LYS A 105 11.69 19.86 2.73
C LYS A 105 12.94 19.00 2.63
N ALA A 106 13.46 18.53 3.76
CA ALA A 106 14.63 17.65 3.79
C ALA A 106 14.34 16.29 3.14
N ALA A 107 13.14 15.73 3.34
CA ALA A 107 12.70 14.50 2.69
C ALA A 107 12.54 14.67 1.17
N LEU A 108 12.00 15.80 0.72
CA LEU A 108 11.89 16.12 -0.71
C LEU A 108 13.27 16.29 -1.35
N LEU A 109 14.19 16.99 -0.69
CA LEU A 109 15.59 17.09 -1.11
C LEU A 109 16.28 15.73 -1.18
N PHE A 110 16.03 14.85 -0.21
CA PHE A 110 16.56 13.49 -0.23
C PHE A 110 16.04 12.69 -1.43
N ILE A 111 14.74 12.78 -1.75
CA ILE A 111 14.16 12.13 -2.93
C ILE A 111 14.78 12.68 -4.21
N ASP A 112 14.90 14.01 -4.34
CA ASP A 112 15.54 14.65 -5.49
C ASP A 112 17.00 14.21 -5.63
N ALA A 113 17.77 14.17 -4.55
CA ALA A 113 19.17 13.72 -4.55
C ALA A 113 19.30 12.25 -4.93
N GLN A 114 18.44 11.38 -4.39
CA GLN A 114 18.44 9.95 -4.69
C GLN A 114 18.13 9.68 -6.16
N GLN A 115 17.25 10.47 -6.77
CA GLN A 115 16.92 10.41 -8.19
C GLN A 115 17.88 11.24 -9.07
N LYS A 116 18.90 11.89 -8.49
CA LYS A 116 19.83 12.82 -9.18
C LYS A 116 19.12 13.94 -9.94
N ARG A 117 18.10 14.54 -9.33
CA ARG A 117 17.31 15.65 -9.88
C ARG A 117 17.74 17.03 -9.39
N VAL A 118 18.51 17.12 -8.30
CA VAL A 118 19.02 18.40 -7.78
C VAL A 118 19.72 19.17 -8.90
N GLY A 119 19.34 20.43 -9.13
CA GLY A 119 19.87 21.25 -10.23
C GLY A 119 19.17 21.08 -11.58
N SER A 120 18.22 20.13 -11.69
CA SER A 120 17.39 19.97 -12.90
C SER A 120 16.09 20.77 -12.81
N GLU A 121 15.48 21.01 -13.97
CA GLU A 121 14.15 21.65 -14.08
C GLU A 121 13.06 20.85 -13.34
N THR A 122 13.32 19.55 -13.13
CA THR A 122 12.35 18.60 -12.55
C THR A 122 12.50 18.40 -11.05
N ALA A 123 13.47 19.03 -10.38
CA ALA A 123 13.56 18.99 -8.92
C ALA A 123 12.30 19.60 -8.27
N TRP A 124 11.95 19.16 -7.07
CA TRP A 124 10.88 19.81 -6.30
C TRP A 124 11.39 20.99 -5.47
N ILE A 125 12.61 20.90 -4.92
CA ILE A 125 13.18 21.97 -4.07
C ILE A 125 14.26 22.76 -4.80
N ASP A 126 15.43 22.17 -5.03
CA ASP A 126 16.59 22.84 -5.63
C ASP A 126 16.54 22.73 -7.17
N LYS A 127 15.58 23.44 -7.77
CA LYS A 127 15.44 23.51 -9.23
C LYS A 127 16.61 24.25 -9.87
N GLY A 128 17.05 23.75 -11.02
CA GLY A 128 18.00 24.44 -11.89
C GLY A 128 17.64 24.27 -13.35
N ASN A 129 18.63 24.44 -14.23
CA ASN A 129 18.44 24.50 -15.68
C ASN A 129 18.85 23.19 -16.38
N ASP A 130 19.27 22.17 -15.64
CA ASP A 130 19.63 20.90 -16.27
C ASP A 130 18.37 20.26 -16.87
N PRO A 131 18.43 19.82 -18.13
CA PRO A 131 17.25 19.31 -18.83
C PRO A 131 16.76 18.01 -18.16
N PRO A 132 15.47 17.64 -18.30
CA PRO A 132 14.91 16.42 -17.70
C PRO A 132 15.69 15.13 -18.02
N LEU A 133 16.34 15.08 -19.19
CA LEU A 133 17.16 13.94 -19.63
C LEU A 133 18.48 13.78 -18.87
N SER A 134 18.87 14.75 -18.03
CA SER A 134 19.99 14.60 -17.07
C SER A 134 19.69 13.60 -15.95
N VAL A 135 18.41 13.34 -15.70
CA VAL A 135 17.94 12.38 -14.70
C VAL A 135 18.17 10.95 -15.20
N PRO A 136 18.83 10.07 -14.43
CA PRO A 136 19.09 8.70 -14.84
C PRO A 136 17.80 7.96 -15.21
N PRO A 137 17.80 7.12 -16.24
CA PRO A 137 16.63 6.34 -16.62
C PRO A 137 16.20 5.40 -15.49
N ALA A 138 14.91 5.04 -15.49
CA ALA A 138 14.37 4.08 -14.54
C ALA A 138 15.17 2.76 -14.60
N PRO A 139 15.61 2.20 -13.46
CA PRO A 139 16.29 0.91 -13.45
C PRO A 139 15.43 -0.18 -14.07
N ALA A 140 16.04 -1.07 -14.84
CA ALA A 140 15.35 -2.23 -15.40
C ALA A 140 14.80 -3.10 -14.25
N LEU A 141 13.56 -3.57 -14.41
CA LEU A 141 12.94 -4.49 -13.46
C LEU A 141 13.76 -5.78 -13.41
N LYS A 142 14.06 -6.26 -12.19
CA LYS A 142 14.67 -7.59 -12.02
C LYS A 142 13.61 -8.64 -12.32
N GLY A 143 13.88 -9.51 -13.30
CA GLY A 143 13.05 -10.68 -13.54
C GLY A 143 13.02 -11.56 -12.30
N VAL A 144 11.83 -11.79 -11.75
CA VAL A 144 11.61 -12.83 -10.75
C VAL A 144 11.28 -14.10 -11.53
N ALA A 145 12.05 -15.15 -11.35
CA ALA A 145 11.68 -16.46 -11.89
C ALA A 145 10.35 -16.87 -11.26
N ILE A 146 9.30 -16.98 -12.08
CA ILE A 146 8.02 -17.54 -11.64
C ILE A 146 8.26 -19.04 -11.45
N VAL A 147 8.58 -19.44 -10.22
CA VAL A 147 8.59 -20.85 -9.81
C VAL A 147 7.18 -21.23 -9.42
N ASN A 148 6.31 -21.45 -10.40
CA ASN A 148 5.05 -22.16 -10.23
C ASN A 148 4.95 -23.22 -11.33
N PRO A 149 5.52 -24.42 -11.17
CA PRO A 149 5.02 -25.53 -11.96
C PRO A 149 3.59 -25.78 -11.48
N THR A 150 2.61 -25.67 -12.37
CA THR A 150 1.29 -26.25 -12.11
C THR A 150 1.53 -27.74 -11.84
N PRO A 151 1.31 -28.25 -10.61
CA PRO A 151 1.64 -29.62 -10.31
C PRO A 151 0.78 -30.56 -11.15
N THR A 152 1.35 -31.69 -11.56
CA THR A 152 0.59 -32.74 -12.23
C THR A 152 -0.56 -33.17 -11.31
N PRO A 153 -1.82 -33.24 -11.80
CA PRO A 153 -2.94 -33.71 -10.98
C PRO A 153 -2.66 -35.13 -10.45
N LEU A 154 -3.03 -35.38 -9.19
CA LEU A 154 -2.93 -36.71 -8.60
C LEU A 154 -3.69 -37.72 -9.45
N SER A 155 -3.06 -38.86 -9.73
CA SER A 155 -3.76 -40.00 -10.32
C SER A 155 -4.84 -40.52 -9.35
N TYR A 156 -5.75 -41.34 -9.88
CA TYR A 156 -6.82 -41.93 -9.09
C TYR A 156 -6.26 -42.77 -7.92
N ASP A 157 -5.21 -43.56 -8.18
CA ASP A 157 -4.60 -44.45 -7.20
C ASP A 157 -3.85 -43.65 -6.13
N GLU A 158 -3.03 -42.67 -6.51
CA GLU A 158 -2.32 -41.80 -5.55
C GLU A 158 -3.29 -41.04 -4.64
N ARG A 159 -4.39 -40.54 -5.21
CA ARG A 159 -5.42 -39.85 -4.43
C ARG A 159 -6.08 -40.79 -3.44
N ASN A 160 -6.40 -42.02 -3.84
CA ASN A 160 -7.03 -43.00 -2.94
C ASN A 160 -6.08 -43.44 -1.84
N ASP A 161 -4.82 -43.73 -2.17
CA ASP A 161 -3.80 -44.11 -1.18
C ASP A 161 -3.58 -43.01 -0.14
N LEU A 162 -3.55 -41.74 -0.56
CA LEU A 162 -3.42 -40.59 0.34
C LEU A 162 -4.68 -40.38 1.20
N LEU A 163 -5.87 -40.60 0.65
CA LEU A 163 -7.13 -40.58 1.41
C LEU A 163 -7.16 -41.70 2.46
N ASP A 164 -6.76 -42.92 2.10
CA ASP A 164 -6.70 -44.06 3.02
C ASP A 164 -5.66 -43.83 4.11
N TYR A 165 -4.49 -43.28 3.77
CA TYR A 165 -3.48 -42.88 4.74
C TYR A 165 -4.03 -41.84 5.72
N GLY A 166 -4.72 -40.80 5.21
CA GLY A 166 -5.37 -39.76 6.00
C GLY A 166 -6.45 -40.28 6.94
N ASN A 167 -7.25 -41.25 6.50
CA ASN A 167 -8.35 -41.82 7.27
C ASN A 167 -7.88 -42.82 8.34
N TRP A 168 -6.94 -43.70 7.99
CA TRP A 168 -6.64 -44.89 8.80
C TRP A 168 -5.29 -44.86 9.53
N ARG A 169 -4.31 -44.12 9.00
CA ARG A 169 -2.92 -44.20 9.49
C ARG A 169 -2.40 -42.91 10.13
N MET A 170 -3.01 -41.76 9.83
CA MET A 170 -2.66 -40.50 10.49
C MET A 170 -3.13 -40.49 11.94
N ASN A 171 -2.17 -40.50 12.88
CA ASN A 171 -2.43 -40.40 14.31
C ASN A 171 -2.59 -38.93 14.72
N SER A 172 -3.77 -38.35 14.52
CA SER A 172 -4.09 -36.99 14.94
C SER A 172 -4.55 -36.97 16.39
N ILE A 173 -3.60 -37.01 17.32
CA ILE A 173 -3.80 -37.07 18.78
C ILE A 173 -4.70 -35.92 19.32
N HIS A 174 -4.93 -34.87 18.53
CA HIS A 174 -5.72 -33.69 18.88
C HIS A 174 -7.02 -33.51 18.07
N CYS A 175 -7.46 -34.52 17.33
CA CYS A 175 -8.63 -34.43 16.45
C CYS A 175 -9.73 -35.40 16.95
N SER A 176 -10.76 -34.86 17.62
CA SER A 176 -11.75 -35.61 18.41
C SER A 176 -12.83 -36.35 17.60
N LEU A 177 -12.71 -36.44 16.27
CA LEU A 177 -13.73 -37.07 15.44
C LEU A 177 -13.48 -38.58 15.26
N ASP A 178 -14.57 -39.36 15.33
CA ASP A 178 -14.65 -40.74 14.85
C ASP A 178 -14.01 -40.82 13.45
N PRO A 179 -13.07 -41.75 13.19
CA PRO A 179 -12.48 -41.98 11.87
C PRO A 179 -13.49 -42.00 10.72
N MET A 180 -14.72 -42.48 10.96
CA MET A 180 -15.79 -42.54 9.96
C MET A 180 -16.47 -41.21 9.65
N ARG A 181 -16.21 -40.16 10.45
CA ARG A 181 -16.77 -38.81 10.27
C ARG A 181 -15.71 -37.77 9.89
N ARG A 182 -14.46 -38.17 9.69
CA ARG A 182 -13.36 -37.27 9.31
C ARG A 182 -13.44 -36.94 7.83
N GLU A 183 -13.49 -35.65 7.52
CA GLU A 183 -13.33 -35.19 6.13
C GLU A 183 -11.82 -35.03 5.84
N VAL A 184 -11.31 -35.82 4.89
CA VAL A 184 -9.94 -35.69 4.38
C VAL A 184 -9.99 -35.19 2.94
N ARG A 185 -9.24 -34.12 2.65
CA ARG A 185 -9.07 -33.57 1.31
C ARG A 185 -7.60 -33.63 0.90
N VAL A 186 -7.34 -33.95 -0.36
CA VAL A 186 -5.98 -34.09 -0.89
C VAL A 186 -5.84 -33.31 -2.19
N ALA A 187 -4.74 -32.58 -2.35
CA ALA A 187 -4.40 -31.86 -3.57
C ALA A 187 -2.89 -31.97 -3.87
N ALA A 188 -2.51 -31.96 -5.15
CA ALA A 188 -1.09 -31.88 -5.54
C ALA A 188 -0.54 -30.47 -5.23
N LEU A 189 0.66 -30.42 -4.64
CA LEU A 189 1.36 -29.17 -4.32
C LEU A 189 2.58 -28.97 -5.23
N THR A 190 3.31 -30.05 -5.50
CA THR A 190 4.38 -30.19 -6.50
C THR A 190 4.30 -31.59 -7.09
N ASP A 191 5.13 -31.91 -8.11
CA ASP A 191 5.16 -33.26 -8.69
C ASP A 191 5.60 -34.36 -7.69
N ASP A 192 6.20 -33.97 -6.55
CA ASP A 192 6.66 -34.86 -5.49
C ASP A 192 5.95 -34.67 -4.13
N LYS A 193 4.98 -33.75 -4.03
CA LYS A 193 4.29 -33.45 -2.76
C LYS A 193 2.79 -33.28 -2.94
N ALA A 194 2.05 -33.83 -1.98
CA ALA A 194 0.62 -33.61 -1.83
C ALA A 194 0.33 -32.84 -0.53
N LEU A 195 -0.63 -31.92 -0.58
CA LEU A 195 -1.27 -31.31 0.57
C LEU A 195 -2.44 -32.20 1.01
N LEU A 196 -2.39 -32.70 2.25
CA LEU A 196 -3.47 -33.44 2.88
C LEU A 196 -4.06 -32.59 4.01
N MET A 197 -5.35 -32.31 3.94
CA MET A 197 -6.08 -31.53 4.93
C MET A 197 -7.11 -32.42 5.61
N THR A 198 -7.15 -32.38 6.94
CA THR A 198 -8.11 -33.14 7.76
C THR A 198 -8.98 -32.15 8.52
N GLY A 199 -10.30 -32.26 8.39
CA GLY A 199 -11.24 -31.49 9.20
C GLY A 199 -11.21 -31.97 10.66
N CYS A 200 -10.86 -31.09 11.58
CA CYS A 200 -10.92 -31.32 13.02
C CYS A 200 -11.95 -30.37 13.65
N GLU A 201 -13.06 -30.90 14.15
CA GLU A 201 -13.96 -30.14 15.01
C GLU A 201 -13.48 -30.27 16.46
N ALA A 202 -12.95 -29.18 17.03
CA ALA A 202 -12.77 -29.06 18.47
C ALA A 202 -14.06 -28.48 19.05
N GLY A 203 -14.94 -29.35 19.53
CA GLY A 203 -16.08 -28.92 20.34
C GLY A 203 -15.57 -28.38 21.68
N SER A 204 -15.70 -27.08 21.88
CA SER A 204 -15.60 -26.45 23.21
C SER A 204 -16.67 -27.06 24.12
N LEU A 205 -16.25 -27.75 25.19
CA LEU A 205 -17.09 -27.95 26.38
C LEU A 205 -16.83 -26.81 27.36
#